data_AF-A0A961YMS5-F1
#
_entry.id   AF-A0A961YMS5-F1
#
_cell.length_a   1.000
_cell.length_b   1.000
_cell.length_c   1.000
_cell.angle_alpha   90.00
_cell.angle_beta   90.00
_cell.angle_gamma   90.00
#
_symmetry.space_group_name_H-M   'P 1'
#
loop_
_entity.id
_entity.type
_entity.pdbx_description
1 polymer ?
#
loop_
_entity_poly.entity_id
_entity_poly.type
_entity_poly.pdbx_seq_one_letter_code
_entity_poly.pdbx_strand_id
1 'polypeptide(L)'
;MNTLIDKFFEGNFLFGFFAAIAVAATVVTLGMPYLQKNQLSTRMRYVANEREEIRKRERARLHAETNKRTALKGEAKPFIRTIVDRLNLRDVFSSEDTLLQMKMAGFRGQAPITVFVFLRMILPFVFFALSAVYMFSIGNFDQPASIKLLIAMGFGFLGMYAPNLYINNRIKRR
;
A
#
# COMPACT_ATOMS: atom_id res chain seq x y z
N MET A 1 -33.59 -55.16 61.70
CA MET A 1 -33.61 -54.91 60.24
C MET A 1 -34.96 -54.38 59.72
N ASN A 2 -36.09 -54.54 60.44
CA ASN A 2 -37.41 -54.12 59.93
C ASN A 2 -37.81 -52.66 60.26
N THR A 3 -37.20 -52.03 61.26
CA THR A 3 -37.52 -50.65 61.67
C THR A 3 -37.01 -49.58 60.70
N LEU A 4 -36.01 -49.90 59.86
CA LEU A 4 -35.55 -49.02 58.80
C LEU A 4 -36.50 -49.05 57.61
N ILE A 5 -37.04 -50.23 57.27
CA ILE A 5 -37.92 -50.45 56.11
C ILE A 5 -39.29 -49.79 56.35
N ASP A 6 -39.84 -49.85 57.56
CA ASP A 6 -41.10 -49.17 57.89
C ASP A 6 -40.98 -47.63 57.84
N LYS A 7 -39.81 -47.07 58.19
CA LYS A 7 -39.52 -45.63 58.05
C LYS A 7 -39.36 -45.17 56.59
N PHE A 8 -38.98 -46.07 55.68
CA PHE A 8 -38.98 -45.78 54.24
C PHE A 8 -40.40 -45.68 53.65
N PHE A 9 -41.40 -46.31 54.29
CA PHE A 9 -42.81 -46.30 53.86
C PHE A 9 -43.72 -45.34 54.67
N GLU A 10 -43.18 -44.63 55.66
CA GLU A 10 -43.88 -43.50 56.27
C GLU A 10 -44.05 -42.38 55.22
N GLY A 11 -45.30 -41.97 54.97
CA GLY A 11 -45.64 -40.99 53.93
C GLY A 11 -44.85 -39.67 54.05
N ASN A 12 -44.45 -39.29 55.26
CA ASN A 12 -43.62 -38.10 55.51
C ASN A 12 -42.19 -38.23 54.96
N PHE A 13 -41.57 -39.41 54.98
CA PHE A 13 -40.21 -39.61 54.46
C PHE A 13 -40.19 -39.55 52.93
N LEU A 14 -41.16 -40.17 52.27
CA LEU A 14 -41.37 -40.08 50.81
C LEU A 14 -41.62 -38.64 50.37
N PHE A 15 -42.50 -37.90 51.06
CA PHE A 15 -42.73 -36.49 50.78
C PHE A 15 -41.47 -35.63 50.94
N GLY A 16 -40.70 -35.83 52.01
CA GLY A 16 -39.43 -35.14 52.22
C GLY A 16 -38.39 -35.44 51.15
N PHE A 17 -38.31 -36.69 50.70
CA PHE A 17 -37.40 -37.11 49.63
C PHE A 17 -37.77 -36.49 48.27
N PHE A 18 -39.05 -36.52 47.90
CA PHE A 18 -39.53 -35.85 46.68
C PHE A 18 -39.38 -34.33 46.75
N ALA A 19 -39.60 -33.72 47.92
CA ALA A 19 -39.37 -32.29 48.12
C ALA A 19 -37.90 -31.91 47.97
N ALA A 20 -36.97 -32.72 48.49
CA ALA A 20 -35.54 -32.49 48.34
C ALA A 20 -35.09 -32.58 46.87
N ILE A 21 -35.59 -33.56 46.12
CA ILE A 21 -35.32 -33.69 44.67
C ILE A 21 -35.90 -32.50 43.91
N ALA A 22 -37.12 -32.08 44.24
CA ALA A 22 -37.76 -30.93 43.61
C ALA A 22 -36.93 -29.67 43.83
N VAL A 23 -36.52 -29.36 45.06
CA VAL A 23 -35.68 -28.20 45.39
C VAL A 23 -34.33 -28.26 44.67
N ALA A 24 -33.67 -29.43 44.65
CA ALA A 24 -32.42 -29.61 43.92
C ALA A 24 -32.59 -29.36 42.41
N ALA A 25 -33.67 -29.84 41.81
CA ALA A 25 -34.00 -29.60 40.41
C ALA A 25 -34.27 -28.10 40.13
N THR A 26 -34.95 -27.39 41.03
CA THR A 26 -35.18 -25.94 40.89
C THR A 26 -33.87 -25.16 40.94
N VAL A 27 -32.96 -25.52 41.86
CA VAL A 27 -31.64 -24.88 41.98
C VAL A 27 -30.81 -25.10 40.71
N VAL A 28 -30.78 -26.32 40.16
CA VAL A 28 -30.07 -26.62 38.91
C VAL A 28 -30.69 -25.89 37.72
N THR A 29 -32.02 -25.81 37.65
CA THR A 29 -32.74 -25.12 36.57
C THR A 29 -32.47 -23.61 36.59
N LEU A 30 -32.45 -23.00 37.78
CA LEU A 30 -32.09 -21.59 37.97
C LEU A 30 -30.61 -21.30 37.76
N GLY A 31 -29.73 -22.28 38.04
CA GLY A 31 -28.28 -22.16 37.84
C GLY A 31 -27.81 -22.40 36.40
N MET A 32 -28.56 -23.18 35.61
CA MET A 32 -28.27 -23.48 34.20
C MET A 32 -27.96 -22.25 33.32
N PRO A 33 -28.73 -21.13 33.38
CA PRO A 33 -28.44 -19.95 32.56
C PRO A 33 -27.08 -19.30 32.87
N TYR A 34 -26.54 -19.44 34.08
CA TYR A 34 -25.22 -18.91 34.43
C TYR A 34 -24.06 -19.76 33.89
N LEU A 35 -24.31 -21.04 33.59
CA LEU A 35 -23.34 -21.97 32.97
C LEU A 35 -23.32 -21.86 31.44
N GLN A 36 -24.31 -21.18 30.82
CA GLN A 36 -24.31 -20.98 29.38
C GLN A 36 -23.21 -19.99 28.96
N LYS A 37 -22.18 -20.51 28.28
CA LYS A 37 -21.12 -19.69 27.68
C LYS A 37 -21.72 -18.65 26.73
N ASN A 38 -21.18 -17.44 26.82
CA ASN A 38 -21.72 -16.22 26.22
C ASN A 38 -21.66 -16.24 24.67
N GLN A 39 -22.69 -16.80 24.01
CA GLN A 39 -22.76 -16.96 22.55
C GLN A 39 -22.83 -15.64 21.78
N LEU A 40 -23.23 -14.55 22.44
CA LEU A 40 -23.26 -13.19 21.89
C LEU A 40 -21.86 -12.69 21.50
N SER A 41 -20.85 -12.99 22.32
CA SER A 41 -19.46 -12.58 22.06
C SER A 41 -18.91 -13.19 20.76
N THR A 42 -19.22 -14.46 20.49
CA THR A 42 -18.85 -15.17 19.26
C THR A 42 -19.55 -14.57 18.04
N ARG A 43 -20.84 -14.26 18.15
CA ARG A 43 -21.61 -13.63 17.05
C ARG A 43 -21.13 -12.21 16.74
N MET A 44 -20.79 -11.42 17.76
CA MET A 44 -20.24 -10.07 17.57
C MET A 44 -18.90 -10.11 16.85
N ARG A 45 -18.01 -11.07 17.17
CA ARG A 45 -16.75 -11.27 16.45
C ARG A 45 -16.96 -11.58 14.98
N TYR A 46 -17.94 -12.42 14.65
CA TYR A 46 -18.28 -12.74 13.27
C TYR A 46 -18.74 -11.49 12.49
N VAL A 47 -19.66 -10.71 13.06
CA VAL A 47 -20.15 -9.46 12.44
C VAL A 47 -19.05 -8.41 12.31
N ALA A 48 -18.14 -8.33 13.28
CA ALA A 48 -17.00 -7.41 13.24
C ALA A 48 -16.06 -7.73 12.07
N ASN A 49 -15.73 -9.02 11.87
CA ASN A 49 -14.89 -9.46 10.76
C ASN A 49 -15.55 -9.18 9.40
N GLU A 50 -16.85 -9.47 9.26
CA GLU A 50 -17.59 -9.19 8.02
C GLU A 50 -17.59 -7.68 7.70
N ARG A 51 -17.78 -6.83 8.72
CA ARG A 51 -17.71 -5.37 8.56
C ARG A 51 -16.31 -4.89 8.18
N GLU A 52 -15.26 -5.51 8.71
CA GLU A 52 -13.89 -5.19 8.31
C GLU A 52 -13.61 -5.58 6.86
N GLU A 53 -14.10 -6.74 6.41
CA GLU A 53 -13.96 -7.14 5.01
C GLU A 53 -14.67 -6.19 4.05
N ILE A 54 -15.91 -5.80 4.38
CA ILE A 54 -16.67 -4.82 3.59
C ILE A 54 -15.91 -3.49 3.52
N ARG A 55 -15.38 -3.01 4.66
CA ARG A 55 -14.56 -1.79 4.70
C ARG A 55 -13.29 -1.92 3.87
N LYS A 56 -12.60 -3.07 3.90
CA LYS A 56 -11.41 -3.32 3.08
C LYS A 56 -11.74 -3.32 1.59
N ARG A 57 -12.83 -3.97 1.18
CA ARG A 57 -13.29 -3.98 -0.22
C ARG A 57 -13.66 -2.59 -0.71
N GLU A 58 -14.39 -1.83 0.09
CA GLU A 58 -14.79 -0.48 -0.28
C GLU A 58 -13.57 0.46 -0.37
N ARG A 59 -12.60 0.35 0.57
CA ARG A 59 -11.33 1.07 0.46
C ARG A 59 -10.56 0.68 -0.81
N ALA A 60 -10.45 -0.61 -1.13
CA ALA A 60 -9.78 -1.06 -2.35
C ALA A 60 -10.47 -0.52 -3.62
N ARG A 61 -11.80 -0.49 -3.64
CA ARG A 61 -12.60 0.09 -4.73
C ARG A 61 -12.38 1.59 -4.84
N LEU A 62 -12.41 2.33 -3.72
CA LEU A 62 -12.13 3.76 -3.70
C LEU A 62 -10.69 4.07 -4.13
N HIS A 63 -9.71 3.25 -3.76
CA HIS A 63 -8.35 3.39 -4.27
C HIS A 63 -8.26 3.13 -5.78
N ALA A 64 -8.96 2.11 -6.29
CA ALA A 64 -9.01 1.83 -7.73
C ALA A 64 -9.74 2.94 -8.52
N GLU A 65 -10.83 3.49 -7.98
CA GLU A 65 -11.59 4.57 -8.60
C GLU A 65 -10.88 5.93 -8.48
N THR A 66 -10.22 6.18 -7.35
CA THR A 66 -9.30 7.31 -7.19
C THR A 66 -8.17 7.20 -8.19
N ASN A 67 -7.54 6.04 -8.36
CA ASN A 67 -6.52 5.84 -9.40
C ASN A 67 -7.08 6.08 -10.82
N LYS A 68 -8.33 5.71 -11.11
CA LYS A 68 -8.99 6.04 -12.40
C LYS A 68 -9.27 7.53 -12.56
N ARG A 69 -9.73 8.23 -11.52
CA ARG A 69 -9.96 9.70 -11.56
C ARG A 69 -8.65 10.48 -11.52
N THR A 70 -7.61 9.95 -10.91
CA THR A 70 -6.26 10.50 -10.89
C THR A 70 -5.53 10.22 -12.19
N ALA A 71 -5.85 9.13 -12.91
CA ALA A 71 -5.40 8.94 -14.30
C ALA A 71 -5.87 10.06 -15.24
N LEU A 72 -7.01 10.71 -14.95
CA LEU A 72 -7.44 11.94 -15.64
C LEU A 72 -6.70 13.19 -15.13
N LYS A 73 -6.16 13.16 -13.90
CA LYS A 73 -5.31 14.22 -13.33
C LYS A 73 -3.82 13.88 -13.43
N GLY A 74 -3.28 13.87 -14.64
CA GLY A 74 -1.84 14.04 -14.91
C GLY A 74 -0.87 13.30 -13.96
N GLU A 75 -1.14 12.04 -13.63
CA GLU A 75 -0.21 11.23 -12.85
C GLU A 75 0.90 10.68 -13.74
N ALA A 76 2.10 10.50 -13.17
CA ALA A 76 3.20 9.87 -13.86
C ALA A 76 2.80 8.44 -14.21
N LYS A 77 3.06 7.99 -15.44
CA LYS A 77 2.72 6.63 -15.87
C LYS A 77 3.24 5.63 -14.81
N PRO A 78 2.43 4.64 -14.39
CA PRO A 78 2.75 3.74 -13.27
C PRO A 78 4.08 2.99 -13.47
N PHE A 79 4.46 2.76 -14.73
CA PHE A 79 5.75 2.19 -15.12
C PHE A 79 6.95 3.07 -14.71
N ILE A 80 6.89 4.38 -14.98
CA ILE A 80 7.97 5.33 -14.66
C ILE A 80 8.16 5.40 -13.13
N ARG A 81 7.05 5.44 -12.40
CA ARG A 81 7.06 5.45 -10.93
C ARG A 81 7.70 4.19 -10.36
N THR A 82 7.33 3.01 -10.87
CA THR A 82 7.91 1.74 -10.42
C THR A 82 9.43 1.68 -10.64
N ILE A 83 9.93 2.21 -11.76
CA ILE A 83 11.38 2.25 -12.04
C ILE A 83 12.09 3.21 -11.08
N VAL A 84 11.56 4.42 -10.90
CA VAL A 84 12.15 5.44 -10.02
C VAL A 84 12.17 4.97 -8.57
N ASP A 85 11.09 4.33 -8.11
CA ASP A 85 10.94 3.84 -6.75
C ASP A 85 11.86 2.62 -6.49
N ARG A 86 12.01 1.69 -7.45
CA ARG A 86 12.92 0.53 -7.28
C ARG A 86 14.39 0.90 -7.25
N LEU A 87 14.76 1.97 -7.94
CA LEU A 87 16.15 2.43 -8.03
C LEU A 87 16.44 3.56 -7.02
N ASN A 88 15.49 3.90 -6.13
CA ASN A 88 15.59 4.99 -5.13
C ASN A 88 16.15 6.31 -5.71
N LEU A 89 15.87 6.60 -6.98
CA LEU A 89 16.43 7.78 -7.65
C LEU A 89 15.93 9.08 -7.05
N ARG A 90 14.78 9.02 -6.38
CA ARG A 90 14.21 10.17 -5.73
C ARG A 90 15.17 10.72 -4.67
N ASP A 91 15.66 9.87 -3.77
CA ASP A 91 16.51 10.31 -2.67
C ASP A 91 17.92 10.67 -3.15
N VAL A 92 18.42 10.00 -4.19
CA VAL A 92 19.77 10.25 -4.73
C VAL A 92 19.82 11.51 -5.60
N PHE A 93 18.73 11.88 -6.30
CA PHE A 93 18.75 12.94 -7.32
C PHE A 93 17.78 14.11 -7.07
N SER A 94 16.98 14.09 -6.00
CA SER A 94 16.15 15.24 -5.60
C SER A 94 16.81 16.04 -4.47
N SER A 95 17.62 17.03 -4.84
CA SER A 95 18.03 18.09 -3.90
C SER A 95 16.85 19.02 -3.59
N GLU A 96 16.82 19.59 -2.38
CA GLU A 96 15.78 20.55 -1.96
C GLU A 96 15.68 21.75 -2.93
N ASP A 97 16.81 22.23 -3.46
CA ASP A 97 16.85 23.29 -4.46
C ASP A 97 16.11 22.93 -5.75
N THR A 98 16.27 21.69 -6.22
CA THR A 98 15.57 21.19 -7.41
C THR A 98 14.06 21.16 -7.15
N LEU A 99 13.65 20.73 -5.96
CA LEU A 99 12.23 20.72 -5.57
C LEU A 99 11.64 22.13 -5.49
N LEU A 100 12.40 23.10 -4.96
CA LEU A 100 12.01 24.51 -4.92
C LEU A 100 11.87 25.08 -6.34
N GLN A 101 12.84 24.81 -7.23
CA GLN A 101 12.76 25.20 -8.64
C GLN A 101 11.54 24.59 -9.35
N MET A 102 11.23 23.32 -9.11
CA MET A 102 10.04 22.67 -9.67
C MET A 102 8.73 23.29 -9.15
N LYS A 103 8.66 23.61 -7.85
CA LYS A 103 7.53 24.33 -7.25
C LYS A 103 7.37 25.73 -7.88
N MET A 104 8.47 26.47 -8.05
CA MET A 104 8.49 27.79 -8.70
C MET A 104 8.07 27.72 -10.17
N ALA A 105 8.48 26.67 -10.88
CA ALA A 105 8.07 26.38 -12.24
C ALA A 105 6.56 26.11 -12.36
N GLY A 106 5.85 25.84 -11.25
CA GLY A 106 4.43 25.50 -11.25
C GLY A 106 4.14 24.00 -11.33
N PHE A 107 5.17 23.16 -11.25
CA PHE A 107 5.00 21.71 -11.11
C PHE A 107 4.70 21.37 -9.66
N ARG A 108 3.42 21.17 -9.34
CA ARG A 108 2.95 20.75 -8.02
C ARG A 108 2.55 19.27 -8.05
N GLY A 109 2.93 18.51 -7.04
CA GLY A 109 2.57 17.09 -6.90
C GLY A 109 3.72 16.11 -7.17
N GLN A 110 3.47 14.83 -6.88
CA GLN A 110 4.49 13.78 -6.93
C GLN A 110 4.87 13.38 -8.36
N ALA A 111 3.93 13.43 -9.29
CA ALA A 111 4.10 12.96 -10.66
C ALA A 111 5.18 13.72 -11.46
N PRO A 112 5.19 15.07 -11.51
CA PRO A 112 6.23 15.80 -12.26
C PRO A 112 7.64 15.58 -11.71
N ILE A 113 7.77 15.43 -10.39
CA ILE A 113 9.04 15.20 -9.70
C ILE A 113 9.62 13.85 -10.14
N THR A 114 8.81 12.79 -10.11
CA THR A 114 9.20 11.45 -10.55
C THR A 114 9.62 11.44 -12.02
N VAL A 115 8.89 12.13 -12.91
CA VAL A 115 9.23 12.19 -14.35
C VAL A 115 10.53 12.95 -14.59
N PHE A 116 10.77 14.04 -13.86
CA PHE A 116 12.02 14.80 -14.01
C PHE A 116 13.25 14.03 -13.57
N VAL A 117 13.16 13.37 -12.40
CA VAL A 117 14.25 12.53 -11.89
C VAL A 117 14.55 11.38 -12.86
N PHE A 118 13.52 10.76 -13.41
CA PHE A 118 13.64 9.73 -14.46
C PHE A 118 14.30 10.28 -15.72
N LEU A 119 13.87 11.45 -16.19
CA LEU A 119 14.42 12.10 -17.38
C LEU A 119 15.91 12.46 -17.19
N ARG A 120 16.28 12.99 -16.02
CA ARG A 120 17.68 13.29 -15.68
C ARG A 120 18.57 12.06 -15.68
N MET A 121 18.04 10.90 -15.26
CA MET A 121 18.78 9.64 -15.35
C MET A 121 18.91 9.16 -16.79
N ILE A 122 17.85 9.18 -17.59
CA ILE A 122 17.81 8.51 -18.90
C ILE A 122 18.41 9.34 -20.02
N LEU A 123 18.25 10.68 -20.00
CA LEU A 123 18.75 11.52 -21.07
C LEU A 123 20.25 11.34 -21.36
N PRO A 124 21.16 11.28 -20.37
CA PRO A 124 22.58 11.06 -20.63
C PRO A 124 22.86 9.78 -21.41
N PHE A 125 22.19 8.67 -21.06
CA PHE A 125 22.33 7.39 -21.76
C PHE A 125 21.75 7.45 -23.17
N VAL A 126 20.61 8.12 -23.37
CA VAL A 126 19.99 8.26 -24.69
C VAL A 126 20.85 9.14 -25.61
N PHE A 127 21.35 10.29 -25.12
CA PHE A 127 22.24 11.16 -25.89
C PHE A 127 23.57 10.47 -26.21
N PHE A 128 24.15 9.73 -25.26
CA PHE A 128 25.35 8.93 -25.49
C PHE A 128 25.10 7.84 -26.54
N ALA A 129 24.03 7.06 -26.40
CA ALA A 129 23.69 6.00 -27.35
C ALA A 129 23.43 6.54 -28.76
N LEU A 130 22.65 7.63 -28.88
CA LEU A 130 22.37 8.26 -30.16
C LEU A 130 23.63 8.83 -30.81
N SER A 131 24.48 9.52 -30.04
CA SER A 131 25.74 10.07 -30.57
C SER A 131 26.71 8.96 -30.98
N ALA A 132 26.83 7.88 -30.19
CA ALA A 132 27.62 6.72 -30.54
C ALA A 132 27.11 6.06 -31.84
N VAL A 133 25.82 5.73 -31.92
CA VAL A 133 25.22 5.14 -33.13
C VAL A 133 25.43 6.04 -34.34
N TYR A 134 25.24 7.36 -34.18
CA TYR A 134 25.46 8.33 -35.26
C TYR A 134 26.91 8.35 -35.73
N MET A 135 27.89 8.41 -34.82
CA MET A 135 29.31 8.47 -35.18
C MET A 135 29.90 7.16 -35.73
N PHE A 136 29.32 6.01 -35.36
CA PHE A 136 29.80 4.69 -35.78
C PHE A 136 29.06 4.13 -37.01
N SER A 137 27.78 4.46 -37.22
CA SER A 137 26.97 3.88 -38.31
C SER A 137 26.69 4.83 -39.48
N ILE A 138 26.56 6.13 -39.22
CA ILE A 138 26.05 7.10 -40.21
C ILE A 138 27.14 8.11 -40.62
N GLY A 139 27.97 8.54 -39.68
CA GLY A 139 29.00 9.53 -39.91
C GLY A 139 30.28 8.93 -40.48
N ASN A 140 30.62 9.27 -41.73
CA ASN A 140 31.93 9.04 -42.35
C ASN A 140 33.00 9.95 -41.74
N PHE A 141 33.20 9.88 -40.43
CA PHE A 141 34.24 10.61 -39.73
C PHE A 141 35.52 9.77 -39.74
N ASP A 142 36.56 10.29 -40.41
CA ASP A 142 37.89 9.67 -40.56
C ASP A 142 38.74 9.81 -39.29
N GLN A 143 38.10 9.66 -38.13
CA GLN A 143 38.73 9.83 -36.81
C GLN A 143 38.81 8.50 -36.06
N PRO A 144 39.86 8.29 -35.24
CA PRO A 144 40.02 7.07 -34.46
C PRO A 144 38.84 6.85 -33.49
N ALA A 145 38.53 5.57 -33.24
CA ALA A 145 37.38 5.16 -32.44
C ALA A 145 37.38 5.76 -31.02
N SER A 146 38.55 6.07 -30.46
CA SER A 146 38.71 6.75 -29.18
C SER A 146 38.15 8.17 -29.18
N ILE A 147 38.35 8.94 -30.25
CA ILE A 147 37.84 10.32 -30.33
C ILE A 147 36.32 10.33 -30.54
N LYS A 148 35.79 9.39 -31.33
CA LYS A 148 34.34 9.22 -31.50
C LYS A 148 33.64 8.91 -30.17
N LEU A 149 34.25 8.05 -29.34
CA LEU A 149 33.76 7.76 -27.99
C LEU A 149 33.84 8.97 -27.06
N LEU A 150 34.91 9.75 -27.14
CA LEU A 150 35.07 10.96 -26.33
C LEU A 150 34.01 12.03 -26.69
N ILE A 151 33.74 12.20 -27.99
CA ILE A 151 32.65 13.08 -28.47
C ILE A 151 31.30 12.57 -27.98
N ALA A 152 31.03 11.26 -28.08
CA ALA A 152 29.80 10.67 -27.58
C ALA A 152 29.63 10.89 -26.06
N MET A 153 30.70 10.75 -25.27
CA MET A 153 30.72 11.11 -23.85
C MET A 153 30.38 12.59 -23.62
N GLY A 154 30.93 13.49 -24.43
CA GLY A 154 30.60 14.93 -24.38
C GLY A 154 29.11 15.20 -24.63
N PHE A 155 28.51 14.52 -25.61
CA PHE A 155 27.06 14.59 -25.84
C PHE A 155 26.23 14.02 -24.69
N GLY A 156 26.68 12.92 -24.08
CA GLY A 156 26.06 12.37 -22.87
C GLY A 156 26.07 13.38 -21.70
N PHE A 157 27.18 14.11 -21.53
CA PHE A 157 27.31 15.15 -20.51
C PHE A 157 26.35 16.33 -20.76
N LEU A 158 26.17 16.74 -22.03
CA LEU A 158 25.15 17.73 -22.39
C LEU A 158 23.72 17.22 -22.08
N GLY A 159 23.48 15.92 -22.26
CA GLY A 159 22.23 15.27 -21.88
C GLY A 159 21.89 15.41 -20.38
N MET A 160 22.88 15.51 -19.49
CA MET A 160 22.66 15.75 -18.06
C MET A 160 22.14 17.16 -17.74
N TYR A 161 22.51 18.18 -18.55
CA TYR A 161 22.10 19.57 -18.33
C TYR A 161 20.74 19.91 -18.93
N ALA A 162 20.29 19.15 -19.93
CA ALA A 162 19.03 19.38 -20.65
C ALA A 162 17.78 19.48 -19.73
N PRO A 163 17.57 18.62 -18.71
CA PRO A 163 16.44 18.75 -17.79
C PRO A 163 16.43 20.07 -17.01
N ASN A 164 17.60 20.49 -16.50
CA ASN A 164 17.73 21.71 -15.71
C ASN A 164 17.43 22.94 -16.55
N LEU A 165 17.91 22.94 -17.79
CA LEU A 165 17.70 24.02 -18.74
C LEU A 165 16.23 24.16 -19.12
N TYR A 166 15.51 23.04 -19.27
CA TYR A 166 14.05 23.04 -19.51
C TYR A 166 13.28 23.69 -18.35
N ILE A 167 13.58 23.33 -17.09
CA ILE A 167 12.94 23.92 -15.91
C ILE A 167 13.24 25.41 -15.84
N ASN A 168 14.51 25.82 -15.98
CA ASN A 168 14.92 27.22 -15.89
C ASN A 168 14.25 28.07 -16.97
N ASN A 169 14.15 27.56 -18.20
CA ASN A 169 13.45 28.26 -19.28
C ASN A 169 11.96 28.42 -18.98
N ARG A 170 11.33 27.42 -18.36
CA ARG A 170 9.91 27.53 -17.98
C ARG A 170 9.71 28.49 -16.81
N ILE A 171 10.61 28.52 -15.83
CA ILE A 171 10.59 29.50 -14.73
C ILE A 171 10.72 30.92 -15.29
N LYS A 172 11.65 31.16 -16.22
CA LYS A 172 11.86 32.48 -16.84
C LYS A 172 10.69 32.97 -17.69
N ARG A 173 9.86 32.06 -18.22
CA ARG A 173 8.69 32.38 -19.05
C ARG A 173 7.41 32.61 -18.23
N ARG A 174 7.47 32.47 -16.91
CA ARG A 174 6.38 32.78 -15.98
C ARG A 174 6.36 34.27 -15.67
#